data_AF-X0R824-F1
#
_entry.id   AF-X0R824-F1
#
_cell.length_a   1.000
_cell.length_b   1.000
_cell.length_c   1.000
_cell.angle_alpha   90.00
_cell.angle_beta   90.00
_cell.angle_gamma   90.00
#
_symmetry.space_group_name_H-M   'P 1'
#
loop_
_entity.id
_entity.type
_entity.pdbx_description
1 polymer ?
#
loop_
_entity_poly.entity_id
_entity_poly.type
_entity_poly.pdbx_seq_one_letter_code
_entity_poly.pdbx_strand_id
1 'polypeptide(L)'
;MWLAKVVERGMCPPSLVQPTEIRRLRDLTRYRRALVQDRTRQQQRVEKLLEVPQIKISSVLSDLHGVSRRAMMQALIARERDPRTLAPKSGARKKTDQLEEALPGFFTDHHATILKMMLDNSDQIGAQRTARDALIADATSPSPDTRPASLIVCM
;
A
#
# COMPACT_ATOMS: atom_id res chain seq x y z
N MET A 1 -2.80 30.24 2.13
CA MET A 1 -3.11 30.97 3.38
C MET A 1 -4.62 31.00 3.62
N TRP A 2 -5.17 29.94 4.22
CA TRP A 2 -6.61 29.81 4.50
C TRP A 2 -6.89 29.72 6.01
N LEU A 3 -6.13 28.88 6.73
CA LEU A 3 -6.23 28.74 8.18
C LEU A 3 -6.08 30.07 8.94
N ALA A 4 -5.12 30.91 8.55
CA ALA A 4 -4.92 32.23 9.17
C ALA A 4 -6.16 33.14 9.04
N LYS A 5 -6.82 33.14 7.87
CA LYS A 5 -8.05 33.92 7.63
C LYS A 5 -9.24 33.41 8.43
N VAL A 6 -9.32 32.09 8.65
CA VAL A 6 -10.37 31.47 9.49
C VAL A 6 -10.19 31.88 10.95
N VAL A 7 -8.95 31.89 11.44
CA VAL A 7 -8.64 32.32 12.82
C VAL A 7 -8.86 33.82 12.99
N GLU A 8 -8.38 34.66 12.07
CA GLU A 8 -8.54 36.13 12.11
C GLU A 8 -10.02 36.55 12.13
N ARG A 9 -10.88 35.84 11.40
CA ARG A 9 -12.33 36.10 11.35
C ARG A 9 -13.11 35.52 12.53
N GLY A 10 -12.44 34.96 13.53
CA GLY A 10 -13.09 34.38 14.71
C GLY A 10 -13.92 33.12 14.42
N MET A 11 -13.72 32.48 13.26
CA MET A 11 -14.45 31.27 12.86
C MET A 11 -13.90 30.00 13.54
N CYS A 12 -12.84 30.13 14.33
CA CYS A 12 -12.26 29.08 15.13
C CYS A 12 -12.01 29.63 16.55
N PRO A 13 -12.50 28.95 17.61
CA PRO A 13 -12.21 29.36 18.98
C PRO A 13 -10.69 29.40 19.23
N PRO A 14 -10.18 30.38 20.00
CA PRO A 14 -8.86 30.23 20.61
C PRO A 14 -8.87 28.94 21.44
N SER A 15 -7.78 28.17 21.39
CA SER A 15 -7.63 26.87 22.07
C SER A 15 -8.64 25.76 21.71
N LEU A 16 -9.14 25.71 20.47
CA LEU A 16 -9.99 24.60 19.99
C LEU A 16 -9.33 23.21 20.17
N VAL A 17 -9.87 22.43 21.12
CA VAL A 17 -9.58 21.01 21.27
C VAL A 17 -10.74 20.19 20.70
N GLN A 18 -10.46 19.36 19.71
CA GLN A 18 -11.48 18.53 19.07
C GLN A 18 -12.00 17.46 20.05
N PRO A 19 -13.30 17.10 19.97
CA PRO A 19 -13.87 15.95 20.67
C PRO A 19 -13.06 14.66 20.44
N THR A 20 -13.18 13.73 21.37
CA THR A 20 -12.40 12.51 21.41
C THR A 20 -12.61 11.65 20.15
N GLU A 21 -13.81 11.64 19.61
CA GLU A 21 -14.21 10.92 18.40
C GLU A 21 -13.43 11.41 17.18
N ILE A 22 -13.35 12.74 16.99
CA ILE A 22 -12.61 13.37 15.89
C ILE A 22 -11.11 13.12 16.03
N ARG A 23 -10.57 13.15 17.26
CA ARG A 23 -9.16 12.83 17.52
C ARG A 23 -8.83 11.38 17.17
N ARG A 24 -9.67 10.42 17.59
CA ARG A 24 -9.53 8.99 17.26
C ARG A 24 -9.61 8.75 15.75
N LEU A 25 -10.57 9.37 15.06
CA LEU A 25 -10.70 9.29 13.61
C LEU A 25 -9.46 9.84 12.89
N ARG A 26 -8.89 10.94 13.39
CA ARG A 26 -7.65 11.51 12.86
C ARG A 26 -6.48 10.54 12.99
N ASP A 27 -6.38 9.80 14.09
CA ASP A 27 -5.30 8.82 14.29
C ASP A 27 -5.46 7.62 13.34
N LEU A 28 -6.69 7.11 13.19
CA LEU A 28 -7.01 6.05 12.23
C LEU A 28 -6.65 6.44 10.78
N THR A 29 -7.09 7.63 10.36
CA THR A 29 -6.87 8.12 8.98
C THR A 29 -5.40 8.46 8.71
N ARG A 30 -4.68 9.01 9.68
CA ARG A 30 -3.22 9.24 9.57
C ARG A 30 -2.46 7.95 9.44
N TYR A 31 -2.76 6.96 10.27
CA TYR A 31 -2.06 5.68 10.21
C TYR A 31 -2.43 4.89 8.95
N ARG A 32 -3.68 4.94 8.49
CA ARG A 32 -4.08 4.42 7.17
C ARG A 32 -3.21 5.02 6.06
N ARG A 33 -2.98 6.33 6.08
CA ARG A 33 -2.08 7.01 5.11
C ARG A 33 -0.66 6.48 5.18
N ALA A 34 -0.12 6.26 6.39
CA ALA A 34 1.20 5.66 6.57
C ALA A 34 1.26 4.26 5.95
N LEU A 35 0.26 3.40 6.18
CA LEU A 35 0.18 2.06 5.57
C LEU A 35 0.14 2.09 4.05
N VAL A 36 -0.54 3.06 3.44
CA VAL A 36 -0.52 3.24 1.98
C VAL A 36 0.90 3.54 1.49
N GLN A 37 1.60 4.45 2.17
CA GLN A 37 2.99 4.79 1.82
C GLN A 37 3.94 3.61 2.03
N ASP A 38 3.78 2.88 3.13
CA ASP A 38 4.60 1.71 3.41
C ASP A 38 4.36 0.58 2.42
N ARG A 39 3.11 0.38 1.97
CA ARG A 39 2.81 -0.54 0.87
C ARG A 39 3.57 -0.15 -0.40
N THR A 40 3.52 1.11 -0.80
CA THR A 40 4.29 1.60 -1.97
C THR A 40 5.79 1.37 -1.81
N ARG A 41 6.35 1.60 -0.61
CA ARG A 41 7.77 1.34 -0.34
C ARG A 41 8.10 -0.15 -0.45
N GLN A 42 7.26 -1.05 0.05
CA GLN A 42 7.49 -2.49 -0.12
C GLN A 42 7.42 -2.90 -1.59
N GLN A 43 6.48 -2.34 -2.35
CA GLN A 43 6.36 -2.59 -3.78
C GLN A 43 7.63 -2.20 -4.55
N GLN A 44 8.21 -1.05 -4.23
CA GLN A 44 9.48 -0.60 -4.80
C GLN A 44 10.66 -1.48 -4.38
N ARG A 45 10.68 -1.98 -3.14
CA ARG A 45 11.71 -2.91 -2.67
C ARG A 45 11.67 -4.25 -3.41
N VAL A 46 10.47 -4.78 -3.68
CA VAL A 46 10.28 -6.00 -4.47
C VAL A 46 10.82 -5.81 -5.88
N GLU A 47 10.46 -4.70 -6.54
CA GLU A 47 10.97 -4.38 -7.87
C GLU A 47 12.50 -4.27 -7.85
N LYS A 48 13.06 -3.56 -6.86
CA LYS A 48 14.51 -3.41 -6.76
C LYS A 48 15.23 -4.74 -6.53
N LEU A 49 14.65 -5.63 -5.73
CA LEU A 49 15.19 -6.97 -5.51
C LEU A 49 15.24 -7.79 -6.80
N LEU A 50 14.24 -7.64 -7.69
CA LEU A 50 14.21 -8.36 -8.96
C LEU A 50 15.25 -7.81 -9.96
N GLU A 51 15.58 -6.53 -9.89
CA GLU A 51 16.63 -5.95 -10.74
C GLU A 51 18.04 -6.44 -10.40
N VAL A 52 18.33 -6.77 -9.14
CA VAL A 52 19.65 -7.27 -8.69
C VAL A 52 20.10 -8.51 -9.49
N PRO A 53 19.29 -9.57 -9.63
CA PRO A 53 19.59 -10.70 -10.50
C PRO A 53 19.34 -10.45 -11.99
N GLN A 54 19.15 -9.19 -12.41
CA GLN A 54 18.88 -8.78 -13.80
C GLN A 54 17.49 -9.18 -14.36
N ILE A 55 16.51 -9.50 -13.52
CA ILE A 55 15.13 -9.74 -13.96
C ILE A 55 14.40 -8.40 -14.13
N LYS A 56 14.07 -8.03 -15.38
CA LYS A 56 13.51 -6.70 -15.72
C LYS A 56 12.02 -6.74 -16.08
N ILE A 57 11.17 -7.26 -15.19
CA ILE A 57 9.72 -7.37 -15.46
C ILE A 57 9.03 -6.00 -15.61
N SER A 58 9.51 -4.96 -14.91
CA SER A 58 8.91 -3.63 -14.93
C SER A 58 9.10 -2.86 -16.24
N SER A 59 10.04 -3.26 -17.11
CA SER A 59 10.13 -2.71 -18.47
C SER A 59 8.99 -3.19 -19.37
N VAL A 60 8.38 -4.34 -19.05
CA VAL A 60 7.34 -4.97 -19.86
C VAL A 60 5.95 -4.75 -19.27
N LEU A 61 5.82 -4.82 -17.94
CA LEU A 61 4.55 -4.73 -17.21
C LEU A 61 4.48 -3.47 -16.37
N SER A 62 3.40 -2.69 -16.56
CA SER A 62 3.15 -1.46 -15.80
C SER A 62 2.67 -1.70 -14.36
N ASP A 63 2.17 -2.89 -14.06
CA ASP A 63 1.79 -3.31 -12.70
C ASP A 63 2.42 -4.66 -12.38
N LEU A 64 3.30 -4.67 -11.38
CA LEU A 64 4.03 -5.85 -10.90
C LEU A 64 3.31 -6.57 -9.75
N HIS A 65 2.31 -5.94 -9.13
CA HIS A 65 1.72 -6.39 -7.86
C HIS A 65 0.32 -6.97 -8.01
N GLY A 66 -0.23 -7.00 -9.22
CA GLY A 66 -1.47 -7.69 -9.54
C GLY A 66 -1.39 -9.22 -9.40
N VAL A 67 -2.56 -9.87 -9.31
CA VAL A 67 -2.73 -11.31 -9.04
C VAL A 67 -1.88 -12.21 -9.97
N SER A 68 -1.89 -11.92 -11.28
CA SER A 68 -1.14 -12.73 -12.25
C SER A 68 0.39 -12.57 -12.09
N ARG A 69 0.89 -11.37 -11.77
CA ARG A 69 2.33 -11.16 -11.54
C ARG A 69 2.75 -11.75 -10.20
N ARG A 70 1.86 -11.72 -9.20
CA ARG A 70 2.04 -12.46 -7.94
C ARG A 70 2.21 -13.95 -8.19
N ALA A 71 1.42 -14.55 -9.09
CA ALA A 71 1.57 -15.96 -9.45
C ALA A 71 2.94 -16.27 -10.09
N MET A 72 3.44 -15.38 -10.94
CA MET A 72 4.78 -15.48 -11.51
C MET A 72 5.88 -15.36 -10.44
N MET A 73 5.78 -14.39 -9.52
CA MET A 73 6.72 -14.26 -8.39
C MET A 73 6.66 -15.47 -7.45
N GLN A 74 5.49 -16.07 -7.25
CA GLN A 74 5.38 -17.31 -6.47
C GLN A 74 6.04 -18.50 -7.18
N ALA A 75 5.99 -18.57 -8.51
CA ALA A 75 6.75 -19.57 -9.25
C ALA A 75 8.27 -19.34 -9.10
N LEU A 76 8.74 -18.09 -9.15
CA LEU A 76 10.15 -17.77 -8.84
C LEU A 76 10.54 -18.22 -7.42
N ILE A 77 9.65 -18.05 -6.43
CA ILE A 77 9.88 -18.53 -5.06
C ILE A 77 9.92 -20.07 -5.02
N ALA A 78 9.06 -20.74 -5.79
CA ALA A 78 9.00 -22.19 -5.93
C ALA A 78 10.14 -22.79 -6.78
N ARG A 79 11.22 -22.02 -7.02
CA ARG A 79 12.42 -22.41 -7.78
C ARG A 79 12.20 -22.62 -9.28
N GLU A 80 11.10 -22.13 -9.84
CA GLU A 80 10.93 -22.09 -11.28
C GLU A 80 11.84 -21.01 -11.89
N ARG A 81 12.52 -21.35 -12.99
CA ARG A 81 13.50 -20.48 -13.66
C ARG A 81 13.35 -20.47 -15.18
N ASP A 82 12.56 -21.37 -15.76
CA ASP A 82 12.33 -21.39 -17.21
C ASP A 82 11.46 -20.18 -17.62
N PRO A 83 11.96 -19.26 -18.46
CA PRO A 83 11.17 -18.13 -18.94
C PRO A 83 9.86 -18.56 -19.63
N ARG A 84 9.85 -19.71 -20.32
CA ARG A 84 8.67 -20.21 -21.04
C ARG A 84 7.56 -20.70 -20.12
N THR A 85 7.90 -21.13 -18.91
CA THR A 85 6.91 -21.53 -17.90
C THR A 85 6.46 -20.33 -17.05
N LEU A 86 7.33 -19.34 -16.88
CA LEU A 86 7.10 -18.14 -16.08
C LEU A 86 6.28 -17.07 -16.81
N ALA A 87 6.64 -16.75 -18.06
CA ALA A 87 6.01 -15.67 -18.83
C ALA A 87 4.48 -15.84 -18.97
N PRO A 88 3.93 -17.05 -19.25
CA PRO A 88 2.49 -17.25 -19.31
C PRO A 88 1.76 -16.97 -17.98
N LYS A 89 2.42 -17.15 -16.83
CA LYS A 89 1.82 -16.91 -15.51
C LYS A 89 1.51 -15.43 -15.26
N SER A 90 2.19 -14.52 -15.95
CA SER A 90 1.96 -13.07 -15.87
C SER A 90 0.55 -12.63 -16.32
N GLY A 91 -0.18 -13.50 -17.05
CA GLY A 91 -1.47 -13.18 -17.66
C GLY A 91 -1.38 -12.23 -18.87
N ALA A 92 -0.19 -11.71 -19.18
CA ALA A 92 0.04 -10.76 -20.26
C ALA A 92 0.29 -11.46 -21.59
N ARG A 93 -0.71 -12.19 -22.11
CA ARG A 93 -0.59 -13.04 -23.32
C ARG A 93 0.02 -12.34 -24.54
N LYS A 94 -0.26 -11.03 -24.73
CA LYS A 94 0.27 -10.23 -25.84
C LYS A 94 1.75 -9.84 -25.68
N LYS A 95 2.31 -9.98 -24.48
CA LYS A 95 3.68 -9.60 -24.12
C LYS A 95 4.51 -10.80 -23.65
N THR A 96 4.07 -12.02 -23.92
CA THR A 96 4.76 -13.24 -23.50
C THR A 96 6.19 -13.26 -24.01
N ASP A 97 6.40 -12.98 -25.31
CA ASP A 97 7.73 -12.98 -25.93
C ASP A 97 8.67 -11.93 -25.28
N GLN A 98 8.16 -10.72 -25.01
CA GLN A 98 8.90 -9.67 -24.31
C GLN A 98 9.24 -10.06 -22.87
N LEU A 99 8.37 -10.83 -22.21
CA LEU A 99 8.62 -11.35 -20.87
C LEU A 99 9.66 -12.47 -20.89
N GLU A 100 9.62 -13.36 -21.87
CA GLU A 100 10.64 -14.39 -22.04
C GLU A 100 12.04 -13.79 -22.23
N GLU A 101 12.15 -12.62 -22.86
CA GLU A 101 13.40 -11.87 -22.98
C GLU A 101 13.81 -11.13 -21.69
N ALA A 102 12.84 -10.74 -20.85
CA ALA A 102 13.08 -9.97 -19.63
C ALA A 102 13.33 -10.80 -18.35
N LEU A 103 13.02 -12.10 -18.40
CA LEU A 103 13.17 -13.07 -17.31
C LEU A 103 14.55 -13.74 -17.16
N PRO A 104 15.44 -13.83 -18.18
CA PRO A 104 16.79 -14.36 -18.01
C PRO A 104 17.58 -13.55 -16.99
N GLY A 105 18.25 -14.24 -16.07
CA GLY A 105 19.03 -13.61 -15.00
C GLY A 105 19.53 -14.59 -13.94
N PHE A 106 20.25 -14.07 -12.95
CA PHE A 106 20.89 -14.85 -11.87
C PHE A 106 20.03 -14.89 -10.60
N PHE A 107 18.76 -15.29 -10.73
CA PHE A 107 17.85 -15.37 -9.58
C PHE A 107 18.11 -16.64 -8.77
N THR A 108 18.60 -16.47 -7.55
CA THR A 108 19.01 -17.55 -6.65
C THR A 108 17.95 -17.84 -5.58
N ASP A 109 18.15 -18.92 -4.83
CA ASP A 109 17.33 -19.25 -3.65
C ASP A 109 17.43 -18.20 -2.53
N HIS A 110 18.56 -17.49 -2.47
CA HIS A 110 18.72 -16.36 -1.55
C HIS A 110 17.75 -15.22 -1.91
N HIS A 111 17.67 -14.86 -3.20
CA HIS A 111 16.71 -13.88 -3.69
C HIS A 111 15.26 -14.36 -3.47
N ALA A 112 14.98 -15.65 -3.68
CA ALA A 112 13.66 -16.25 -3.42
C ALA A 112 13.22 -16.06 -1.96
N THR A 113 14.13 -16.28 -1.02
CA THR A 113 13.88 -16.15 0.42
C THR A 113 13.49 -14.71 0.78
N ILE A 114 14.28 -13.73 0.30
CA ILE A 114 14.01 -12.31 0.55
C ILE A 114 12.70 -11.88 -0.13
N LEU A 115 12.48 -12.32 -1.37
CA LEU A 115 11.28 -11.99 -2.14
C LEU A 115 10.02 -12.47 -1.41
N LYS A 116 10.05 -13.69 -0.86
CA LYS A 116 8.96 -14.20 -0.03
C LYS A 116 8.66 -13.29 1.16
N MET A 117 9.68 -12.92 1.93
CA MET A 117 9.52 -12.03 3.10
C MET A 117 8.92 -10.66 2.72
N MET A 118 9.39 -10.05 1.63
CA MET A 118 8.87 -8.75 1.16
C MET A 118 7.40 -8.83 0.74
N LEU A 119 7.03 -9.94 0.13
CA LEU A 119 5.69 -10.19 -0.33
C LEU A 119 4.74 -10.49 0.85
N ASP A 120 5.18 -11.27 1.84
CA ASP A 120 4.42 -11.51 3.07
C ASP A 120 4.19 -10.20 3.84
N ASN A 121 5.21 -9.32 3.92
CA ASN A 121 5.07 -7.98 4.51
C ASN A 121 4.04 -7.12 3.76
N SER A 122 4.02 -7.23 2.43
CA SER A 122 3.04 -6.50 1.60
C SER A 122 1.61 -6.96 1.88
N ASP A 123 1.41 -8.26 2.06
CA ASP A 123 0.11 -8.85 2.41
C ASP A 123 -0.32 -8.42 3.83
N GLN A 124 0.62 -8.42 4.79
CA GLN A 124 0.36 -7.95 6.15
C GLN A 124 -0.06 -6.46 6.19
N ILE A 125 0.66 -5.59 5.47
CA ILE A 125 0.30 -4.16 5.36
C ILE A 125 -1.07 -4.02 4.69
N GLY A 126 -1.35 -4.82 3.67
CA GLY A 126 -2.65 -4.89 3.01
C GLY A 126 -3.78 -5.21 3.98
N ALA A 127 -3.63 -6.27 4.78
CA ALA A 127 -4.60 -6.68 5.79
C ALA A 127 -4.79 -5.59 6.87
N GLN A 128 -3.70 -4.99 7.35
CA GLN A 128 -3.74 -3.88 8.30
C GLN A 128 -4.51 -2.67 7.75
N ARG A 129 -4.35 -2.36 6.47
CA ARG A 129 -5.08 -1.27 5.80
C ARG A 129 -6.57 -1.57 5.75
N THR A 130 -6.96 -2.76 5.29
CA THR A 130 -8.36 -3.19 5.21
C THR A 130 -9.05 -3.14 6.57
N ALA A 131 -8.39 -3.63 7.63
CA ALA A 131 -8.94 -3.58 8.98
C ALA A 131 -9.22 -2.14 9.45
N ARG A 132 -8.36 -1.18 9.07
CA ARG A 132 -8.55 0.23 9.41
C ARG A 132 -9.56 0.94 8.52
N ASP A 133 -9.66 0.54 7.26
CA ASP A 133 -10.71 1.01 6.35
C ASP A 133 -12.10 0.68 6.93
N ALA A 134 -12.27 -0.50 7.52
CA ALA A 134 -13.50 -0.86 8.25
C ALA A 134 -13.74 0.02 9.48
N LEU A 135 -12.74 0.19 10.36
CA LEU A 135 -12.87 1.05 11.55
C LEU A 135 -13.19 2.51 11.20
N ILE A 136 -12.64 3.02 10.09
CA ILE A 136 -12.94 4.37 9.60
C ILE A 136 -14.39 4.44 9.09
N ALA A 137 -14.87 3.43 8.37
CA ALA A 137 -16.26 3.37 7.91
C ALA A 137 -17.25 3.37 9.09
N ASP A 138 -16.96 2.58 10.14
CA ASP A 138 -17.78 2.53 11.34
C ASP A 138 -17.79 3.89 12.07
N ALA A 139 -16.61 4.51 12.23
CA ALA A 139 -16.48 5.81 12.89
C ALA A 139 -17.06 7.00 12.11
N THR A 140 -17.31 6.83 10.81
CA THR A 140 -17.89 7.88 9.94
C THR A 140 -19.35 7.64 9.59
N SER A 141 -19.93 6.54 10.07
CA SER A 141 -21.36 6.29 9.96
C SER A 141 -22.14 7.42 10.65
N PRO A 142 -23.24 7.90 10.05
CA PRO A 142 -23.94 9.10 10.55
C PRO A 142 -24.43 8.85 11.98
N SER A 143 -23.81 9.57 12.93
CA SER A 143 -24.29 9.59 14.30
C SER A 143 -25.57 10.42 14.37
N PRO A 144 -26.63 9.98 15.07
CA PRO A 144 -27.89 10.69 15.17
C PRO A 144 -27.80 12.04 15.92
N ASP A 145 -26.63 12.39 16.48
CA ASP A 145 -26.48 13.52 17.38
C ASP A 145 -25.43 14.54 16.88
N THR A 146 -25.81 15.37 15.91
CA THR A 146 -25.12 16.64 15.64
C THR A 146 -25.65 17.73 16.57
N ARG A 147 -25.51 17.56 17.88
CA ARG A 147 -25.62 18.68 18.82
C ARG A 147 -24.35 19.54 18.70
N PRO A 148 -24.46 20.88 18.65
CA PRO A 148 -23.28 21.73 18.58
C PRO A 148 -22.41 21.45 19.80
N ALA A 149 -21.14 21.15 19.54
CA ALA A 149 -20.15 20.87 20.59
C ALA A 149 -20.21 22.00 21.62
N SER A 150 -20.74 21.69 22.81
CA SER A 150 -20.53 22.54 23.98
C SER A 150 -19.02 22.63 24.16
N LEU A 151 -18.48 23.80 23.82
CA LEU A 151 -17.07 24.12 23.95
C LEU A 151 -16.67 23.82 25.40
N ILE A 152 -15.91 22.74 25.61
CA ILE A 152 -15.15 22.57 26.83
C ILE A 152 -14.03 23.61 26.74
N VAL A 153 -14.35 24.83 27.16
CA VAL A 153 -13.38 25.86 27.48
C VAL A 153 -12.67 25.34 28.74
N CYS A 154 -11.47 24.78 28.58
CA CYS A 154 -10.55 24.75 29.70
C CYS A 154 -10.22 26.20 30.02
N MET A 155 -10.71 26.67 31.18
CA MET A 155 -10.26 27.90 31.84
C MET A 155 -8.73 27.93 31.96
#